data_AF-A0AAU6MVR5-F1
#
_entry.id   AF-A0AAU6MVR5-F1
#
_cell.length_a   1.000
_cell.length_b   1.000
_cell.length_c   1.000
_cell.angle_alpha   90.00
_cell.angle_beta   90.00
_cell.angle_gamma   90.00
#
_symmetry.space_group_name_H-M   'P 1'
#
loop_
_entity.id
_entity.type
_entity.pdbx_description
1 polymer ?
#
loop_
_entity_poly.entity_id
_entity_poly.type
_entity_poly.pdbx_seq_one_letter_code
_entity_poly.pdbx_strand_id
1 'polypeptide(L)'
;MPATAKTTAPPAAAVAKDAHWAATQERLRNRTRPTATLTICDDLDARQSLDVARYALRRIEGEAADRPGDQAVKDAVTKAKTDVETAQAAFDKASIILTFRALPRLEFEALKKAHPATEEQAEDGHDLNVESLGPELIAAASVDGMPVEAAREFLDTWSEAEAAALFNAAWNVQETSRMDLGKG
;
A
#
# COMPACT_ATOMS: atom_id res chain seq x y z
N MET A 1 -64.04 -27.91 12.67
CA MET A 1 -62.89 -28.54 11.98
C MET A 1 -61.72 -27.57 12.06
N PRO A 2 -60.60 -27.87 12.75
CA PRO A 2 -59.44 -26.98 12.77
C PRO A 2 -58.55 -27.27 11.55
N ALA A 3 -58.30 -26.24 10.73
CA ALA A 3 -57.35 -26.30 9.63
C ALA A 3 -55.92 -26.16 10.19
N THR A 4 -55.11 -27.21 10.03
CA THR A 4 -53.67 -27.18 10.31
C THR A 4 -52.95 -26.29 9.31
N ALA A 5 -52.47 -25.14 9.76
CA ALA A 5 -51.53 -24.31 9.00
C ALA A 5 -50.20 -25.08 8.84
N LYS A 6 -49.86 -25.46 7.60
CA LYS A 6 -48.55 -26.01 7.27
C LYS A 6 -47.54 -24.85 7.29
N THR A 7 -46.77 -24.73 8.37
CA THR A 7 -45.53 -23.94 8.37
C THR A 7 -44.55 -24.64 7.43
N THR A 8 -44.53 -24.24 6.16
CA THR A 8 -43.49 -24.67 5.22
C THR A 8 -42.19 -24.01 5.63
N ALA A 9 -41.33 -24.76 6.31
CA ALA A 9 -39.96 -24.36 6.57
C ALA A 9 -39.27 -24.02 5.21
N PRO A 10 -38.51 -22.92 5.13
CA PRO A 10 -37.81 -22.57 3.89
C PRO A 10 -36.90 -23.73 3.43
N PRO A 11 -36.77 -23.98 2.12
CA PRO A 11 -35.92 -25.04 1.62
C PRO A 11 -34.48 -24.83 2.08
N ALA A 12 -33.80 -25.90 2.51
CA ALA A 12 -32.44 -25.85 3.07
C ALA A 12 -31.43 -25.13 2.18
N ALA A 13 -31.63 -25.15 0.85
CA ALA A 13 -30.81 -24.40 -0.11
C ALA A 13 -30.96 -22.87 0.00
N ALA A 14 -32.14 -22.35 0.36
CA ALA A 14 -32.35 -20.93 0.59
C ALA A 14 -31.69 -20.47 1.91
N VAL A 15 -31.79 -21.29 2.96
CA VAL A 15 -31.11 -21.05 4.25
C VAL A 15 -29.59 -21.12 4.10
N ALA A 16 -29.08 -22.08 3.32
CA ALA A 16 -27.65 -22.19 3.03
C ALA A 16 -27.12 -21.00 2.20
N LYS A 17 -27.91 -20.49 1.24
CA LYS A 17 -27.56 -19.27 0.49
C LYS A 17 -27.54 -18.02 1.39
N ASP A 18 -28.47 -17.93 2.34
CA ASP A 18 -28.52 -16.85 3.32
C ASP A 18 -27.31 -16.90 4.28
N ALA A 19 -27.00 -18.07 4.83
CA ALA A 19 -25.80 -18.26 5.67
C ALA A 19 -24.49 -17.99 4.92
N HIS A 20 -24.37 -18.44 3.66
CA HIS A 20 -23.22 -18.15 2.80
C HIS A 20 -23.09 -16.64 2.52
N TRP A 21 -24.20 -15.97 2.24
CA TRP A 21 -24.21 -14.52 2.03
C TRP A 21 -23.84 -13.77 3.30
N ALA A 22 -24.38 -14.15 4.46
CA ALA A 22 -24.05 -13.54 5.74
C ALA A 22 -22.54 -13.63 6.05
N ALA A 23 -21.94 -14.82 5.86
CA ALA A 23 -20.49 -15.01 6.01
C ALA A 23 -19.68 -14.17 5.00
N THR A 24 -20.17 -14.05 3.76
CA THR A 24 -19.54 -13.20 2.74
C THR A 24 -19.62 -11.73 3.13
N GLN A 25 -20.77 -11.28 3.62
CA GLN A 25 -21.00 -9.91 4.05
C GLN A 25 -20.11 -9.52 5.24
N GLU A 26 -19.95 -10.42 6.22
CA GLU A 26 -19.03 -10.22 7.33
C GLU A 26 -17.58 -10.06 6.84
N ARG A 27 -17.13 -10.93 5.91
CA ARG A 27 -15.82 -10.80 5.27
C ARG A 27 -15.66 -9.47 4.53
N LEU A 28 -16.70 -9.00 3.83
CA LEU A 28 -16.67 -7.73 3.11
C LEU A 28 -16.59 -6.52 4.05
N ARG A 29 -17.31 -6.55 5.19
CA ARG A 29 -17.29 -5.50 6.21
C ARG A 29 -15.94 -5.40 6.91
N ASN A 30 -15.27 -6.53 7.13
CA ASN A 30 -13.97 -6.60 7.80
C ASN A 30 -12.77 -6.37 6.87
N ARG A 31 -13.00 -5.95 5.61
CA ARG A 31 -11.91 -5.67 4.68
C ARG A 31 -11.10 -4.47 5.15
N THR A 32 -9.79 -4.64 5.22
CA THR A 32 -8.85 -3.53 5.38
C THR A 32 -8.84 -2.68 4.11
N ARG A 33 -8.66 -1.36 4.26
CA ARG A 33 -8.43 -0.47 3.12
C ARG A 33 -7.00 -0.65 2.60
N PRO A 34 -6.72 -0.35 1.30
CA PRO A 34 -5.36 -0.33 0.79
C PRO A 34 -4.42 0.52 1.64
N THR A 35 -3.17 0.09 1.76
CA THR A 35 -2.11 0.81 2.45
C THR A 35 -0.87 0.86 1.58
N ALA A 36 -0.18 1.99 1.57
CA ALA A 36 1.10 2.19 0.90
C ALA A 36 2.14 2.63 1.92
N THR A 37 3.39 2.25 1.70
CA THR A 37 4.51 2.58 2.57
C THR A 37 5.56 3.33 1.76
N LEU A 38 6.00 4.47 2.28
CA LEU A 38 7.11 5.24 1.76
C LEU A 38 8.30 5.06 2.70
N THR A 39 9.43 4.60 2.17
CA THR A 39 10.66 4.38 2.94
C THR A 39 11.70 5.38 2.48
N ILE A 40 12.19 6.19 3.42
CA ILE A 40 13.24 7.20 3.20
C ILE A 40 14.48 6.73 3.95
N CYS A 41 15.63 6.71 3.30
CA CYS A 41 16.89 6.28 3.89
C CYS A 41 18.00 7.26 3.51
N ASP A 42 18.43 8.05 4.49
CA ASP A 42 19.49 9.05 4.33
C ASP A 42 20.89 8.41 4.36
N ASP A 43 21.00 7.20 4.91
CA ASP A 43 22.24 6.45 4.95
C ASP A 43 22.50 5.75 3.60
N LEU A 44 23.23 6.44 2.73
CA LEU A 44 23.63 5.94 1.42
C LEU A 44 24.52 4.69 1.51
N ASP A 45 25.33 4.57 2.56
CA ASP A 45 26.21 3.42 2.75
C ASP A 45 25.40 2.18 3.14
N ALA A 46 24.38 2.32 3.99
CA ALA A 46 23.44 1.25 4.32
C ALA A 46 22.65 0.79 3.08
N ARG A 47 22.18 1.74 2.26
CA ARG A 47 21.50 1.43 0.98
C ARG A 47 22.41 0.68 0.02
N GLN A 48 23.64 1.18 -0.18
CA GLN A 48 24.62 0.54 -1.06
C GLN A 48 25.00 -0.86 -0.56
N SER A 49 25.18 -1.03 0.76
CA SER A 49 25.49 -2.32 1.37
C SER A 49 24.39 -3.35 1.14
N LEU A 50 23.12 -2.94 1.25
CA LEU A 50 21.98 -3.80 0.95
C LEU A 50 21.93 -4.18 -0.54
N ASP A 51 22.16 -3.23 -1.44
CA ASP A 51 22.16 -3.50 -2.89
C ASP A 51 23.28 -4.45 -3.30
N VAL A 52 24.49 -4.28 -2.73
CA VAL A 52 25.63 -5.19 -2.93
C VAL A 52 25.31 -6.59 -2.41
N ALA A 53 24.76 -6.71 -1.20
CA ALA A 53 24.38 -8.00 -0.63
C ALA A 53 23.31 -8.70 -1.48
N ARG A 54 22.29 -7.98 -1.95
CA ARG A 54 21.24 -8.52 -2.83
C ARG A 54 21.79 -8.97 -4.18
N TYR A 55 22.69 -8.20 -4.77
CA TYR A 55 23.37 -8.58 -6.00
C TYR A 55 24.20 -9.85 -5.82
N ALA A 56 24.97 -9.92 -4.74
CA ALA A 56 25.78 -11.09 -4.40
C ALA A 56 24.90 -12.34 -4.21
N LEU A 57 23.79 -12.22 -3.47
CA LEU A 57 22.84 -13.32 -3.30
C LEU A 57 22.30 -13.82 -4.65
N ARG A 58 21.80 -12.92 -5.51
CA ARG A 58 21.28 -13.29 -6.84
C ARG A 58 22.33 -14.01 -7.69
N ARG A 59 23.58 -13.56 -7.66
CA ARG A 59 24.68 -14.22 -8.37
C ARG A 59 24.93 -15.64 -7.83
N ILE A 60 25.01 -15.79 -6.52
CA ILE A 60 25.28 -17.08 -5.86
C ILE A 60 24.10 -18.05 -6.05
N GLU A 61 22.86 -17.57 -6.02
CA GLU A 61 21.67 -18.37 -6.34
C GLU A 61 21.66 -18.83 -7.79
N GLY A 62 22.13 -18.00 -8.73
CA GLY A 62 22.36 -18.40 -10.12
C GLY A 62 23.38 -19.53 -10.24
N GLU A 63 24.53 -19.40 -9.58
CA GLU A 63 25.57 -20.45 -9.55
C GLU A 63 25.11 -21.74 -8.86
N ALA A 64 24.20 -21.64 -7.88
CA ALA A 64 23.57 -22.77 -7.21
C ALA A 64 22.61 -23.53 -8.12
N ALA A 65 21.92 -22.84 -9.03
CA ALA A 65 21.05 -23.47 -10.02
C ALA A 65 21.86 -24.36 -11.00
N ASP A 66 23.08 -23.95 -11.34
CA ASP A 66 23.98 -24.71 -12.22
C ASP A 66 24.67 -25.89 -11.51
N ARG A 67 24.77 -25.87 -10.17
CA ARG A 67 25.43 -26.90 -9.35
C ARG A 67 24.61 -27.30 -8.10
N PRO A 68 23.42 -27.90 -8.27
CA PRO A 68 22.48 -28.15 -7.16
C PRO A 68 22.94 -29.21 -6.14
N GLY A 69 23.96 -30.01 -6.49
CA GLY A 69 24.53 -31.05 -5.62
C GLY A 69 25.71 -30.58 -4.76
N ASP A 70 26.27 -29.39 -5.02
CA ASP A 70 27.47 -28.92 -4.34
C ASP A 70 27.12 -28.31 -2.97
N GLN A 71 27.58 -28.96 -1.89
CA GLN A 71 27.35 -28.49 -0.53
C GLN A 71 28.02 -27.14 -0.26
N ALA A 72 29.19 -26.86 -0.86
CA ALA A 72 29.87 -25.59 -0.68
C ALA A 72 29.04 -24.42 -1.26
N VAL A 73 28.31 -24.67 -2.35
CA VAL A 73 27.42 -23.67 -2.96
C VAL A 73 26.16 -23.47 -2.11
N LYS A 74 25.62 -24.52 -1.49
CA LYS A 74 24.49 -24.40 -0.53
C LYS A 74 24.86 -23.60 0.72
N ASP A 75 26.06 -23.82 1.24
CA ASP A 75 26.57 -23.07 2.39
C ASP A 75 26.81 -21.59 2.01
N ALA A 76 27.30 -21.33 0.79
CA ALA A 76 27.46 -19.98 0.26
C ALA A 76 26.12 -19.24 0.07
N VAL A 77 25.06 -19.91 -0.42
CA VAL A 77 23.71 -19.33 -0.49
C VAL A 77 23.20 -18.98 0.90
N THR A 78 23.35 -19.88 1.87
CA THR A 78 22.91 -19.64 3.25
C THR A 78 23.61 -18.41 3.83
N LYS A 79 24.94 -18.32 3.67
CA LYS A 79 25.70 -17.15 4.12
C LYS A 79 25.25 -15.87 3.43
N ALA A 80 25.08 -15.89 2.11
CA ALA A 80 24.64 -14.72 1.36
C ALA A 80 23.23 -14.24 1.79
N LYS A 81 22.34 -15.17 2.19
CA LYS A 81 21.04 -14.81 2.77
C LYS A 81 21.20 -14.11 4.11
N THR A 82 22.05 -14.64 5.00
CA THR A 82 22.37 -14.00 6.28
C THR A 82 22.99 -12.61 6.09
N ASP A 83 23.87 -12.45 5.10
CA ASP A 83 24.48 -11.15 4.78
C ASP A 83 23.42 -10.15 4.29
N VAL A 84 22.46 -10.58 3.45
CA VAL A 84 21.31 -9.76 3.03
C VAL A 84 20.41 -9.41 4.22
N GLU A 85 20.10 -10.36 5.09
CA GLU A 85 19.29 -10.10 6.29
C GLU A 85 19.95 -9.08 7.23
N THR A 86 21.26 -9.19 7.40
CA THR A 86 22.04 -8.25 8.23
C THR A 86 22.04 -6.85 7.62
N ALA A 87 22.27 -6.75 6.31
CA ALA A 87 22.24 -5.48 5.59
C ALA A 87 20.82 -4.87 5.57
N GLN A 88 19.79 -5.70 5.45
CA GLN A 88 18.39 -5.26 5.50
C GLN A 88 18.05 -4.71 6.89
N ALA A 89 18.47 -5.38 7.97
CA ALA A 89 18.24 -4.88 9.32
C ALA A 89 18.95 -3.53 9.59
N ALA A 90 20.15 -3.33 9.04
CA ALA A 90 20.83 -2.05 9.10
C ALA A 90 20.09 -0.95 8.32
N PHE A 91 19.64 -1.27 7.10
CA PHE A 91 18.83 -0.37 6.27
C PHE A 91 17.51 0.01 6.97
N ASP A 92 16.78 -0.97 7.51
CA ASP A 92 15.50 -0.74 8.18
C ASP A 92 15.67 0.12 9.44
N LYS A 93 16.77 -0.05 10.17
CA LYS A 93 17.09 0.78 11.35
C LYS A 93 17.42 2.23 10.98
N ALA A 94 18.06 2.44 9.84
CA ALA A 94 18.40 3.78 9.33
C ALA A 94 17.25 4.44 8.56
N SER A 95 16.21 3.68 8.21
CA SER A 95 15.12 4.17 7.37
C SER A 95 13.98 4.77 8.19
N ILE A 96 13.43 5.86 7.68
CA ILE A 96 12.17 6.45 8.12
C ILE A 96 11.06 5.83 7.28
N ILE A 97 10.04 5.28 7.94
CA ILE A 97 8.91 4.62 7.28
C ILE A 97 7.66 5.44 7.54
N LEU A 98 7.04 5.92 6.47
CA LEU A 98 5.74 6.60 6.50
C LEU A 98 4.68 5.68 5.91
N THR A 99 3.56 5.51 6.61
CA THR A 99 2.46 4.65 6.16
C THR A 99 1.23 5.47 5.81
N PHE A 100 0.68 5.23 4.62
CA PHE A 100 -0.55 5.83 4.12
C PHE A 100 -1.63 4.78 3.96
N ARG A 101 -2.87 5.16 4.21
CA ARG A 101 -4.05 4.31 4.03
C ARG A 101 -5.07 5.05 3.18
N ALA A 102 -5.72 4.30 2.28
CA ALA A 102 -6.81 4.84 1.50
C ALA A 102 -7.93 5.35 2.43
N LEU A 103 -8.48 6.51 2.08
CA LEU A 103 -9.62 7.12 2.74
C LEU A 103 -10.91 6.42 2.32
N PRO A 104 -11.97 6.47 3.15
CA PRO A 104 -13.32 6.18 2.70
C PRO A 104 -13.68 7.03 1.47
N ARG A 105 -14.35 6.43 0.48
CA ARG A 105 -14.69 7.10 -0.79
C ARG A 105 -15.31 8.49 -0.60
N LEU A 106 -16.28 8.61 0.32
CA LEU A 106 -16.97 9.87 0.53
C LEU A 106 -16.09 10.94 1.16
N GLU A 107 -15.13 10.55 2.02
CA GLU A 107 -14.16 11.47 2.62
C GLU A 107 -13.18 11.96 1.56
N PHE A 108 -12.68 11.08 0.69
CA PHE A 108 -11.80 11.47 -0.41
C PHE A 108 -12.49 12.38 -1.44
N GLU A 109 -13.75 12.09 -1.79
CA GLU A 109 -14.54 12.96 -2.68
C GLU A 109 -14.85 14.32 -2.04
N ALA A 110 -15.16 14.36 -0.74
CA ALA A 110 -15.37 15.61 -0.02
C ALA A 110 -14.08 16.45 0.01
N LEU A 111 -12.93 15.79 0.22
CA LEU A 111 -11.64 16.43 0.20
C LEU A 111 -11.35 17.05 -1.18
N LYS A 112 -11.48 16.30 -2.27
CA LYS A 112 -11.32 16.84 -3.63
C LYS A 112 -12.20 18.06 -3.90
N LYS A 113 -13.46 18.02 -3.46
CA LYS A 113 -14.41 19.14 -3.61
C LYS A 113 -14.04 20.39 -2.79
N ALA A 114 -13.33 20.21 -1.68
CA ALA A 114 -12.85 21.33 -0.87
C ALA A 114 -11.66 22.06 -1.53
N HIS A 115 -11.02 21.43 -2.52
CA HIS A 115 -9.84 21.94 -3.23
C HIS A 115 -10.08 22.04 -4.75
N PRO A 116 -11.06 22.85 -5.20
CA PRO A 116 -11.27 23.07 -6.63
C PRO A 116 -10.04 23.75 -7.26
N ALA A 117 -9.82 23.50 -8.55
CA ALA A 117 -8.81 24.22 -9.32
C ALA A 117 -9.00 25.75 -9.22
N THR A 118 -7.88 26.49 -9.26
CA THR A 118 -7.93 27.94 -9.49
C THR A 118 -8.40 28.25 -10.91
N GLU A 119 -8.73 29.52 -11.19
CA GLU A 119 -9.12 29.94 -12.54
C GLU A 119 -8.02 29.61 -13.58
N GLU A 120 -6.76 29.95 -13.27
CA GLU A 120 -5.60 29.63 -14.11
C GLU A 120 -5.43 28.11 -14.32
N GLN A 121 -5.55 27.31 -13.26
CA GLN A 121 -5.47 25.86 -13.36
C GLN A 121 -6.61 25.25 -14.19
N ALA A 122 -7.82 25.81 -14.08
CA ALA A 122 -8.97 25.37 -14.87
C ALA A 122 -8.79 25.70 -16.36
N GLU A 123 -8.17 26.84 -16.70
CA GLU A 123 -7.80 27.18 -18.08
C GLU A 123 -6.80 26.16 -18.66
N ASP A 124 -5.88 25.66 -17.83
CA ASP A 124 -4.92 24.61 -18.18
C ASP A 124 -5.52 23.18 -18.16
N GLY A 125 -6.81 23.05 -17.85
CA GLY A 125 -7.55 21.79 -17.87
C GLY A 125 -7.40 20.92 -16.61
N HIS A 126 -6.96 21.50 -15.49
CA HIS A 126 -6.94 20.82 -14.21
C HIS A 126 -8.28 20.92 -13.49
N ASP A 127 -8.74 19.80 -12.93
CA ASP A 127 -9.99 19.74 -12.15
C ASP A 127 -9.80 20.07 -10.67
N LEU A 128 -8.55 20.03 -10.17
CA LEU A 128 -8.22 20.12 -8.75
C LEU A 128 -7.00 21.00 -8.53
N ASN A 129 -7.00 21.76 -7.44
CA ASN A 129 -5.82 22.46 -6.98
C ASN A 129 -4.94 21.51 -6.16
N VAL A 130 -4.00 20.86 -6.83
CA VAL A 130 -3.04 19.91 -6.23
C VAL A 130 -2.15 20.54 -5.15
N GLU A 131 -1.84 21.84 -5.25
CA GLU A 131 -1.01 22.55 -4.25
C GLU A 131 -1.74 22.71 -2.91
N SER A 132 -3.05 22.99 -2.96
CA SER A 132 -3.87 23.08 -1.76
C SER A 132 -4.32 21.70 -1.25
N LEU A 133 -4.58 20.76 -2.15
CA LEU A 133 -5.04 19.41 -1.84
C LEU A 133 -3.93 18.52 -1.27
N GLY A 134 -2.69 18.67 -1.75
CA GLY A 134 -1.57 17.79 -1.42
C GLY A 134 -1.34 17.62 0.08
N PRO A 135 -1.09 18.70 0.84
CA PRO A 135 -0.87 18.61 2.29
C PRO A 135 -2.04 17.97 3.04
N GLU A 136 -3.27 18.32 2.68
CA GLU A 136 -4.49 17.82 3.31
C GLU A 136 -4.70 16.32 3.04
N LEU A 137 -4.43 15.88 1.81
CA LEU A 137 -4.49 14.48 1.43
C LEU A 137 -3.44 13.64 2.16
N ILE A 138 -2.20 14.13 2.22
CA ILE A 138 -1.10 13.44 2.92
C ILE A 138 -1.45 13.27 4.41
N ALA A 139 -1.90 14.34 5.06
CA ALA A 139 -2.29 14.31 6.47
C ALA A 139 -3.48 13.37 6.72
N ALA A 140 -4.53 13.47 5.92
CA ALA A 140 -5.72 12.62 6.06
C ALA A 140 -5.42 11.13 5.80
N ALA A 141 -4.54 10.82 4.84
CA ALA A 141 -4.16 9.46 4.51
C ALA A 141 -3.10 8.88 5.46
N SER A 142 -2.40 9.71 6.24
CA SER A 142 -1.34 9.29 7.15
C SER A 142 -1.88 8.38 8.26
N VAL A 143 -1.30 7.19 8.41
CA VAL A 143 -1.59 6.29 9.53
C VAL A 143 -0.86 6.76 10.80
N ASP A 144 0.28 7.42 10.62
CA ASP A 144 1.14 7.89 11.70
C ASP A 144 0.70 9.24 12.29
N GLY A 145 -0.37 9.84 11.74
CA GLY A 145 -0.96 11.08 12.25
C GLY A 145 -0.18 12.34 11.87
N MET A 146 0.44 12.36 10.68
CA MET A 146 1.12 13.54 10.16
C MET A 146 0.15 14.74 10.09
N PRO A 147 0.45 15.88 10.73
CA PRO A 147 -0.39 17.07 10.64
C PRO A 147 -0.24 17.75 9.27
N VAL A 148 -1.24 18.53 8.86
CA VAL A 148 -1.28 19.22 7.56
C VAL A 148 -0.10 20.16 7.38
N GLU A 149 0.28 20.86 8.46
CA GLU A 149 1.38 21.81 8.49
C GLU A 149 2.72 21.14 8.20
N ALA A 150 2.95 19.95 8.77
CA ALA A 150 4.16 19.17 8.50
C ALA A 150 4.17 18.64 7.06
N ALA A 151 3.03 18.15 6.57
CA ALA A 151 2.91 17.71 5.18
C ALA A 151 3.20 18.84 4.19
N ARG A 152 2.72 20.06 4.47
CA ARG A 152 3.03 21.26 3.70
C ARG A 152 4.51 21.60 3.75
N GLU A 153 5.09 21.65 4.96
CA GLU A 153 6.52 21.92 5.13
C GLU A 153 7.38 20.96 4.30
N PHE A 154 7.08 19.66 4.31
CA PHE A 154 7.83 18.68 3.52
C PHE A 154 7.65 18.86 2.01
N LEU A 155 6.43 19.14 1.55
CA LEU A 155 6.19 19.44 0.13
C LEU A 155 6.92 20.70 -0.35
N ASP A 156 7.04 21.72 0.51
CA ASP A 156 7.67 22.99 0.18
C ASP A 156 9.21 22.94 0.27
N THR A 157 9.78 22.08 1.12
CA THR A 157 11.21 22.10 1.45
C THR A 157 12.01 20.90 0.93
N TRP A 158 11.36 19.76 0.66
CA TRP A 158 12.06 18.60 0.11
C TRP A 158 12.44 18.82 -1.35
N SER A 159 13.35 17.98 -1.85
CA SER A 159 13.63 17.97 -3.28
C SER A 159 12.36 17.64 -4.08
N GLU A 160 12.27 18.13 -5.31
CA GLU A 160 11.09 17.92 -6.18
C GLU A 160 10.72 16.44 -6.29
N ALA A 161 11.71 15.55 -6.42
CA ALA A 161 11.48 14.12 -6.52
C ALA A 161 10.90 13.52 -5.23
N GLU A 162 11.35 13.98 -4.07
CA GLU A 162 10.88 13.48 -2.76
C GLU A 162 9.51 14.03 -2.40
N ALA A 163 9.27 15.32 -2.64
CA ALA A 163 7.95 15.93 -2.50
C ALA A 163 6.92 15.24 -3.41
N ALA A 164 7.28 14.98 -4.68
CA ALA A 164 6.44 14.22 -5.59
C ALA A 164 6.21 12.78 -5.11
N ALA A 165 7.24 12.10 -4.59
CA ALA A 165 7.10 10.75 -4.04
C ALA A 165 6.15 10.72 -2.83
N LEU A 166 6.23 11.71 -1.94
CA LEU A 166 5.34 11.86 -0.78
C LEU A 166 3.88 12.04 -1.21
N PHE A 167 3.62 12.99 -2.10
CA PHE A 167 2.28 13.20 -2.65
C PHE A 167 1.75 11.96 -3.37
N ASN A 168 2.56 11.35 -4.24
CA ASN A 168 2.17 10.16 -4.99
C ASN A 168 1.88 8.96 -4.10
N ALA A 169 2.60 8.78 -2.98
CA ALA A 169 2.29 7.72 -2.03
C ALA A 169 0.87 7.88 -1.44
N ALA A 170 0.50 9.11 -1.07
CA ALA A 170 -0.83 9.44 -0.54
C ALA A 170 -1.95 9.42 -1.61
N TRP A 171 -1.63 9.76 -2.85
CA TRP A 171 -2.58 9.71 -3.98
C TRP A 171 -2.81 8.28 -4.48
N ASN A 172 -1.74 7.55 -4.82
CA ASN A 172 -1.84 6.23 -5.45
C ASN A 172 -2.51 5.18 -4.56
N VAL A 173 -2.42 5.33 -3.23
CA VAL A 173 -3.14 4.43 -2.31
C VAL A 173 -4.66 4.58 -2.45
N GLN A 174 -5.18 5.74 -2.86
CA GLN A 174 -6.60 5.98 -3.12
C GLN A 174 -7.08 5.25 -4.38
N GLU A 175 -6.22 5.16 -5.39
CA GLU A 175 -6.54 4.57 -6.71
C GLU A 175 -6.23 3.07 -6.79
N THR A 176 -5.71 2.48 -5.71
CA THR A 176 -5.34 1.06 -5.69
C THR A 176 -6.56 0.15 -5.79
N SER A 177 -6.72 -0.52 -6.94
CA SER A 177 -7.69 -1.61 -7.11
C SER A 177 -7.10 -2.96 -6.69
N ARG A 178 -7.84 -3.69 -5.85
CA ARG A 178 -7.58 -5.10 -5.52
C ARG A 178 -8.67 -6.03 -6.06
N MET A 179 -9.47 -5.53 -7.01
CA MET A 179 -10.52 -6.29 -7.65
C MET A 179 -10.00 -6.76 -9.00
N ASP A 180 -10.00 -8.07 -9.20
CA ASP A 180 -9.79 -8.67 -10.51
C ASP A 180 -11.16 -8.92 -11.15
N LEU A 181 -11.38 -8.37 -12.33
CA LEU A 181 -12.61 -8.58 -13.10
C LEU A 181 -12.55 -9.85 -13.96
N GLY A 182 -11.44 -10.61 -13.89
CA GLY A 182 -11.15 -11.70 -14.79
C GLY A 182 -10.84 -11.18 -16.20
N LYS A 183 -10.20 -12.01 -17.02
CA LYS A 183 -10.17 -11.70 -18.46
C LYS A 183 -11.59 -11.74 -19.00
N GLY A 184 -12.01 -10.70 -19.71
CA GLY A 184 -13.10 -10.81 -20.68
C GLY A 184 -12.79 -11.87 -21.74
#